data_AF-A0A2G2GJR2-F1
#
_entry.id   AF-A0A2G2GJR2-F1
#
_cell.length_a   1.000
_cell.length_b   1.000
_cell.length_c   1.000
_cell.angle_alpha   90.00
_cell.angle_beta   90.00
_cell.angle_gamma   90.00
#
_symmetry.space_group_name_H-M   'P 1'
#
loop_
_entity.id
_entity.type
_entity.pdbx_description
1 polymer ?
#
loop_
_entity_poly.entity_id
_entity_poly.type
_entity_poly.pdbx_seq_one_letter_code
_entity_poly.pdbx_strand_id
1 'polypeptide(L)' 'MNQIITIEDAIEKLGRENIISGTGLTTRSVSVAKTDSAFPASWYPIIKRLAAEKGLDVSDGLFKFKKIKEITK' A
#
# COMPACT_ATOMS: atom_id res chain seq x y z
N MET A 1 -6.53 11.71 -15.32
CA MET A 1 -5.33 12.20 -14.61
C MET A 1 -5.05 11.23 -13.48
N ASN A 2 -4.13 10.27 -13.63
CA ASN A 2 -3.77 9.37 -12.52
C ASN A 2 -2.88 10.17 -11.58
N GLN A 3 -3.43 10.57 -10.42
CA GLN A 3 -2.61 11.19 -9.38
C GLN A 3 -1.67 10.12 -8.82
N ILE A 4 -0.38 10.40 -8.88
CA ILE A 4 0.63 9.63 -8.14
C ILE A 4 0.43 9.98 -6.68
N ILE A 5 -0.27 9.13 -5.93
CA ILE A 5 -0.44 9.30 -4.48
C ILE A 5 0.80 8.74 -3.76
N THR A 6 1.28 9.47 -2.76
CA THR A 6 2.38 9.00 -1.89
C THR A 6 1.83 8.02 -0.86
N ILE A 7 2.71 7.33 -0.11
CA ILE A 7 2.24 6.41 0.92
C ILE A 7 1.48 7.12 2.03
N GLU A 8 1.91 8.34 2.36
CA GLU A 8 1.31 9.15 3.40
C GLU A 8 -0.11 9.57 3.01
N ASP A 9 -0.26 10.06 1.78
CA ASP A 9 -1.56 10.39 1.19
C ASP A 9 -2.47 9.15 1.07
N ALA A 10 -1.91 8.00 0.69
CA ALA A 10 -2.65 6.74 0.64
C ALA A 10 -3.13 6.32 2.04
N ILE A 11 -2.29 6.38 3.07
CA ILE A 11 -2.69 6.01 4.44
C ILE A 11 -3.77 6.95 4.98
N GLU A 12 -3.65 8.25 4.73
CA GLU A 12 -4.62 9.26 5.16
C GLU A 12 -5.96 9.09 4.43
N LYS A 13 -5.93 8.96 3.09
CA LYS A 13 -7.15 8.83 2.29
C LYS A 13 -7.84 7.49 2.48
N LEU A 14 -7.12 6.38 2.57
CA LEU A 14 -7.72 5.05 2.82
C LEU A 14 -8.24 4.94 4.26
N GLY A 15 -7.57 5.62 5.19
CA GLY A 15 -7.89 5.62 6.60
C GLY A 15 -7.11 4.53 7.32
N ARG A 16 -6.28 4.93 8.29
CA ARG A 16 -5.40 4.04 9.07
C ARG A 16 -6.15 2.88 9.72
N GLU A 17 -7.30 3.14 10.32
CA GLU A 17 -8.14 2.12 10.98
C GLU A 17 -8.67 1.08 9.99
N ASN A 18 -9.04 1.50 8.77
CA ASN A 18 -9.53 0.59 7.74
C ASN A 18 -8.41 -0.34 7.24
N ILE A 19 -7.19 0.18 7.13
CA ILE A 19 -6.02 -0.63 6.78
C ILE A 19 -5.74 -1.64 7.88
N ILE A 20 -5.77 -1.22 9.14
CA ILE A 20 -5.56 -2.09 10.31
C ILE A 20 -6.60 -3.20 10.36
N SER A 21 -7.88 -2.85 10.28
CA SER A 21 -8.98 -3.80 10.30
C SER A 21 -8.92 -4.77 9.10
N GLY A 22 -8.62 -4.27 7.91
CA GLY A 22 -8.55 -5.08 6.70
C GLY A 22 -7.32 -6.00 6.61
N THR A 23 -6.19 -5.59 7.20
CA THR A 23 -4.94 -6.38 7.18
C THR A 23 -4.73 -7.23 8.44
N GLY A 24 -5.45 -6.93 9.53
CA GLY A 24 -5.25 -7.56 10.85
C GLY A 24 -3.95 -7.14 11.53
N LEU A 25 -3.33 -6.03 11.13
CA LEU A 25 -2.03 -5.60 11.61
C LEU A 25 -2.10 -4.44 12.58
N THR A 26 -1.01 -4.23 13.32
CA THR A 26 -0.93 -3.19 14.33
C THR A 26 -0.78 -1.79 13.74
N THR A 27 -1.20 -0.78 14.50
CA THR A 27 -0.90 0.64 14.22
C THR A 27 0.59 0.86 13.95
N ARG A 28 1.47 0.19 14.71
CA ARG A 28 2.93 0.24 14.51
C ARG A 28 3.34 -0.20 13.10
N SER A 29 2.71 -1.23 12.55
CA SER A 29 3.02 -1.72 11.20
C SER A 29 2.71 -0.66 10.14
N VAL A 30 1.62 0.11 10.32
CA VAL A 30 1.29 1.24 9.45
C VAL A 30 2.29 2.37 9.60
N SER A 31 2.74 2.68 10.83
CA SER A 31 3.80 3.68 11.05
C SER A 31 5.10 3.28 10.35
N VAL A 32 5.49 2.00 10.43
CA VAL A 32 6.70 1.50 9.76
C VAL A 32 6.57 1.61 8.25
N ALA A 33 5.43 1.23 7.67
CA ALA A 33 5.19 1.39 6.23
C ALA A 33 5.30 2.87 5.80
N LYS A 34 4.79 3.79 6.63
CA LYS A 34 4.91 5.23 6.41
C LYS A 34 6.38 5.69 6.41
N THR A 35 7.15 5.31 7.43
CA THR A 35 8.59 5.62 7.53
C THR A 35 9.38 5.03 6.36
N ASP A 36 9.08 3.79 5.97
CA ASP A 36 9.76 3.09 4.88
C ASP A 36 9.33 3.58 3.48
N SER A 37 8.32 4.46 3.40
CA SER A 37 7.71 4.91 2.14
C SER A 37 7.25 3.76 1.22
N ALA A 38 7.01 2.57 1.77
CA ALA A 38 6.59 1.38 1.02
C ALA A 38 5.71 0.42 1.86
N PHE A 39 4.61 -0.05 1.27
CA PHE A 39 3.72 -1.04 1.83
C PHE A 39 4.31 -2.45 1.72
N PRO A 40 4.09 -3.34 2.68
CA PRO A 40 4.35 -4.76 2.50
C PRO A 40 3.54 -5.33 1.33
N ALA A 41 4.14 -6.23 0.53
CA ALA A 41 3.45 -6.86 -0.60
C ALA A 41 2.16 -7.60 -0.18
N SER A 42 2.10 -8.12 1.04
CA SER A 42 0.90 -8.79 1.58
C SER A 42 -0.30 -7.87 1.74
N TRP A 43 -0.11 -6.54 1.77
CA TRP A 43 -1.19 -5.57 1.93
C TRP A 43 -1.87 -5.24 0.62
N TYR A 44 -1.25 -5.58 -0.51
CA TYR A 44 -1.71 -5.26 -1.85
C TYR A 44 -3.20 -5.50 -2.09
N PRO A 45 -3.78 -6.71 -1.85
CA PRO A 45 -5.20 -6.94 -2.14
C PRO A 45 -6.12 -6.05 -1.29
N ILE A 46 -5.77 -5.80 -0.02
CA ILE A 46 -6.56 -4.96 0.88
C ILE A 46 -6.48 -3.49 0.47
N ILE A 47 -5.28 -2.99 0.21
CA ILE A 47 -5.05 -1.59 -0.17
C ILE A 47 -5.71 -1.30 -1.53
N LYS A 48 -5.57 -2.20 -2.52
CA LYS A 48 -6.25 -2.05 -3.81
C LYS A 48 -7.77 -2.06 -3.69
N ARG A 49 -8.33 -2.92 -2.84
CA ARG A 49 -9.78 -2.94 -2.58
C ARG A 49 -10.25 -1.62 -1.98
N LEU A 50 -9.61 -1.16 -0.90
CA LEU A 50 -9.95 0.11 -0.24
C LEU A 50 -9.75 1.32 -1.17
N ALA A 51 -8.73 1.26 -2.04
CA ALA A 51 -8.49 2.30 -3.04
C ALA A 51 -9.60 2.34 -4.09
N ALA A 52 -10.00 1.18 -4.62
CA ALA A 52 -11.11 1.06 -5.56
C ALA A 52 -12.43 1.58 -4.97
N GLU A 53 -12.73 1.26 -3.71
CA GLU A 53 -13.92 1.77 -3.01
C GLU A 53 -13.96 3.30 -2.90
N LYS A 54 -12.79 3.95 -2.89
CA LYS A 54 -12.65 5.41 -2.81
C LYS A 54 -12.35 6.07 -4.17
N GLY A 55 -12.30 5.31 -5.26
CA GLY A 55 -11.90 5.81 -6.58
C GLY A 55 -10.45 6.31 -6.64
N LEU A 56 -9.58 5.77 -5.78
CA LEU A 56 -8.15 6.09 -5.74
C LEU A 56 -7.35 5.08 -6.55
N ASP A 57 -6.30 5.54 -7.20
CA ASP A 57 -5.33 4.69 -7.88
C ASP A 57 -4.02 4.64 -7.09
N VAL A 58 -3.80 3.55 -6.36
CA VAL A 58 -2.55 3.31 -5.61
C VAL A 58 -1.56 2.61 -6.54
N SER A 59 -0.43 3.26 -6.82
CA SER A 59 0.63 2.69 -7.67
C SER A 59 1.23 1.43 -7.06
N ASP A 60 1.45 0.42 -7.90
CA ASP A 60 2.08 -0.85 -7.53
C ASP A 60 3.54 -0.67 -7.06
N GLY A 61 4.17 0.44 -7.47
CA GLY A 61 5.52 0.82 -7.03
C GLY A 61 5.61 1.19 -5.55
N LEU A 62 4.48 1.41 -4.88
CA LEU A 62 4.43 1.64 -3.43
C LEU A 62 4.52 0.35 -2.62
N PHE A 63 4.53 -0.83 -3.26
CA PHE A 63 4.56 -2.11 -2.56
C PHE A 63 5.93 -2.77 -2.68
N LYS A 64 6.38 -3.39 -1.58
CA LYS A 64 7.64 -4.16 -1.48
C LYS A 64 7.50 -5.52 -2.15
N PHE A 65 7.20 -5.55 -3.44
CA PHE A 65 7.19 -6.78 -4.22
C PHE A 65 8.59 -7.35 -4.37
N LYS A 66 8.70 -8.68 -4.34
CA LYS A 66 9.95 -9.35 -4.72
C LYS A 66 10.19 -9.07 -6.20
N LYS A 67 11.30 -8.41 -6.53
CA LYS A 67 11.76 -8.31 -7.91
C LYS A 67 12.23 -9.70 -8.34
N ILE A 68 11.54 -10.30 -9.30
CA ILE A 68 12.02 -11.51 -9.95
C ILE A 68 13.18 -11.07 -10.83
N LYS A 69 14.40 -11.52 -10.49
CA LYS A 69 15.57 -11.25 -11.30
C LYS A 69 15.42 -12.10 -12.57
N GLU A 70 15.16 -11.47 -13.70
CA GLU A 70 15.16 -12.19 -14.99
C GLU A 70 16.55 -12.80 -15.19
N ILE A 71 16.61 -14.13 -15.16
CA ILE A 71 17.82 -14.85 -15.52
C ILE A 71 17.83 -14.88 -17.04
N THR A 72 18.47 -13.91 -17.66
CA THR A 72 18.77 -13.96 -19.10
C THR A 72 19.69 -15.16 -19.31
N LYS A 73 19.17 -16.19 -19.97
CA LYS A 73 19.91 -17.39 -20.36
C LYS A 73 20.70 -17.12 -21.63
#